data_AF-W7TKB6-F1
#
_entry.id   AF-W7TKB6-F1
#
_cell.length_a   1.000
_cell.length_b   1.000
_cell.length_c   1.000
_cell.angle_alpha   90.00
_cell.angle_beta   90.00
_cell.angle_gamma   90.00
#
_symmetry.space_group_name_H-M   'P 1'
#
loop_
_entity.id
_entity.type
_entity.pdbx_description
1 polymer ?
#
loop_
_entity_poly.entity_id
_entity_poly.type
_entity_poly.pdbx_seq_one_letter_code
_entity_poly.pdbx_strand_id
1 'polypeptide(L)'
;MYRLFSRVPSGLLPMAKIVQAHIERMGNEVINQREARIHEEGEKDTNQDPNFVKALLSLHDKFVGVVNAQFEKNSLFHKALKEAFVEFVNKDVGKFKNADLLSSFCDRILKKGGEKLGDAEVENHLEKVREDRREGGR
;
A
#
# COMPACT_ATOMS: atom_id res chain seq x y z
N MET A 1 4.56 22.78 4.23
CA MET A 1 5.03 22.44 2.88
C MET A 1 3.99 22.79 1.81
N TYR A 2 2.86 22.08 1.72
CA TYR A 2 1.83 22.32 0.68
C TYR A 2 1.37 23.78 0.55
N ARG A 3 1.02 24.44 1.66
CA ARG A 3 0.59 25.86 1.68
C ARG A 3 1.63 26.89 1.23
N LEU A 4 2.91 26.53 1.26
CA LEU A 4 4.00 27.41 0.79
C LEU A 4 4.18 27.24 -0.73
N PHE A 5 4.19 26.00 -1.20
CA PHE A 5 4.31 25.68 -2.63
C PHE A 5 3.04 25.99 -3.44
N SER A 6 1.87 26.03 -2.80
CA SER A 6 0.63 26.48 -3.46
C SER A 6 0.62 27.98 -3.77
N ARG A 7 1.47 28.77 -3.11
CA ARG A 7 1.64 30.21 -3.37
C ARG A 7 2.63 30.48 -4.50
N VAL A 8 3.38 29.47 -4.93
CA VAL A 8 4.34 29.56 -6.05
C VAL A 8 3.66 29.06 -7.32
N PRO A 9 3.64 29.86 -8.41
CA PRO A 9 3.12 29.40 -9.70
C PRO A 9 3.82 28.10 -10.11
N SER A 10 3.05 27.05 -10.41
CA SER A 10 3.56 25.72 -10.77
C SER A 10 4.39 24.99 -9.69
N GLY A 11 4.47 25.48 -8.46
CA GLY A 11 5.22 24.85 -7.36
C GLY A 11 4.64 23.51 -6.89
N LEU A 12 3.37 23.24 -7.18
CA LEU A 12 2.69 22.00 -6.85
C LEU A 12 3.10 20.82 -7.76
N LEU A 13 3.54 21.10 -8.99
CA LEU A 13 3.89 20.07 -9.97
C LEU A 13 5.15 19.28 -9.57
N PRO A 14 6.26 19.93 -9.19
CA PRO A 14 7.43 19.23 -8.65
C PRO A 14 7.11 18.46 -7.37
N MET A 15 6.26 19.03 -6.50
CA MET A 15 5.86 18.38 -5.26
C MET A 15 5.07 17.09 -5.53
N ALA A 16 4.13 17.13 -6.47
CA ALA A 16 3.38 15.95 -6.90
C ALA A 16 4.32 14.87 -7.48
N LYS A 17 5.30 15.25 -8.30
CA LYS A 17 6.32 14.30 -8.82
C LYS A 17 7.17 13.68 -7.71
N ILE A 18 7.57 14.45 -6.71
CA ILE A 18 8.34 13.93 -5.56
C ILE A 18 7.49 12.93 -4.76
N VAL A 19 6.23 13.26 -4.52
CA VAL A 19 5.29 12.37 -3.83
C VAL A 19 5.07 11.10 -4.64
N GLN A 20 4.86 11.21 -5.96
CA GLN A 20 4.76 10.08 -6.88
C GLN A 20 5.98 9.16 -6.76
N ALA A 21 7.19 9.69 -6.93
CA ALA A 21 8.42 8.91 -6.87
C ALA A 21 8.64 8.26 -5.49
N HIS A 22 8.17 8.89 -4.41
CA HIS A 22 8.21 8.30 -3.08
C HIS A 22 7.24 7.12 -2.95
N ILE A 23 6.00 7.26 -3.45
CA ILE A 23 5.01 6.19 -3.46
C ILE A 23 5.51 5.03 -4.33
N GLU A 24 6.06 5.30 -5.51
CA GLU A 24 6.64 4.29 -6.39
C GLU A 24 7.77 3.53 -5.70
N ARG A 25 8.67 4.22 -5.01
CA ARG A 25 9.76 3.58 -4.25
C ARG A 25 9.24 2.65 -3.17
N MET A 26 8.27 3.12 -2.37
CA MET A 26 7.65 2.33 -1.31
C MET A 26 6.89 1.11 -1.88
N GLY A 27 6.17 1.29 -2.99
CA GLY A 27 5.48 0.20 -3.69
C GLY A 27 6.47 -0.83 -4.23
N ASN A 28 7.54 -0.37 -4.89
CA ASN A 28 8.60 -1.23 -5.40
C ASN A 28 9.31 -2.01 -4.29
N GLU A 29 9.47 -1.46 -3.09
CA GLU A 29 10.04 -2.21 -1.97
C GLU A 29 9.16 -3.41 -1.59
N VAL A 30 7.83 -3.24 -1.58
CA VAL A 30 6.88 -4.35 -1.35
C VAL A 30 6.95 -5.38 -2.49
N ILE A 31 7.08 -4.91 -3.74
CA ILE A 31 7.26 -5.78 -4.91
C ILE A 31 8.56 -6.59 -4.81
N ASN A 32 9.68 -5.93 -4.51
CA ASN A 32 10.99 -6.54 -4.41
C ASN A 32 11.06 -7.53 -3.25
N GLN A 33 10.38 -7.26 -2.13
CA GLN A 33 10.25 -8.22 -1.03
C GLN A 33 9.53 -9.49 -1.48
N ARG A 34 8.48 -9.38 -2.31
CA ARG A 34 7.84 -10.56 -2.91
C ARG A 34 8.79 -11.29 -3.85
N GLU A 35 9.52 -10.55 -4.69
CA GLU A 35 10.49 -11.12 -5.61
C GLU A 35 11.59 -11.92 -4.88
N ALA A 36 12.16 -11.35 -3.81
CA ALA A 36 13.17 -12.00 -2.99
C ALA A 36 12.64 -13.28 -2.33
N ARG A 37 11.40 -13.28 -1.80
CA ARG A 37 10.79 -14.50 -1.24
C ARG A 37 10.65 -15.62 -2.29
N ILE A 38 10.24 -15.27 -3.50
CA ILE A 38 10.07 -16.24 -4.60
C ILE A 38 11.41 -16.77 -5.09
N HIS A 39 12.39 -15.89 -5.31
CA HIS A 39 13.65 -16.22 -5.99
C HIS A 39 14.77 -16.68 -5.04
N GLU A 40 14.88 -16.09 -3.85
CA GLU A 40 15.97 -16.36 -2.90
C GLU A 40 15.55 -17.37 -1.83
N GLU A 41 14.35 -17.23 -1.27
CA GLU A 41 13.86 -18.12 -0.20
C GLU A 41 13.18 -19.39 -0.75
N GLY A 42 12.96 -19.44 -2.07
CA GLY A 42 12.34 -20.58 -2.75
C GLY A 42 10.86 -20.76 -2.40
N GLU A 43 10.20 -19.70 -1.92
CA GLU A 43 8.77 -19.72 -1.66
C GLU A 43 8.01 -20.02 -2.96
N LYS A 44 7.02 -20.91 -2.89
CA LYS A 44 6.22 -21.25 -4.08
C LYS A 44 5.51 -19.98 -4.54
N ASP A 45 5.80 -19.55 -5.77
CA ASP A 45 5.02 -18.50 -6.40
C ASP A 45 3.59 -19.01 -6.57
N THR A 46 2.68 -18.46 -5.77
CA THR A 46 1.27 -18.77 -5.81
C THR A 46 0.52 -17.57 -6.36
N ASN A 47 -0.62 -17.82 -6.99
CA ASN A 47 -1.57 -16.76 -7.37
C ASN A 47 -2.35 -16.23 -6.16
N GLN A 48 -1.92 -16.54 -4.93
CA GLN A 48 -2.62 -16.21 -3.69
C GLN A 48 -1.63 -15.79 -2.61
N ASP A 49 -1.17 -14.55 -2.65
CA ASP A 49 -0.42 -13.93 -1.56
C ASP A 49 -1.29 -12.87 -0.86
N PRO A 50 -2.10 -13.25 0.14
CA PRO A 50 -2.94 -12.30 0.86
C PRO A 50 -2.11 -11.28 1.66
N ASN A 51 -0.90 -11.63 2.11
CA ASN A 51 -0.05 -10.72 2.88
C ASN A 51 0.49 -9.60 2.00
N PHE A 52 0.97 -9.95 0.81
CA PHE A 52 1.37 -9.00 -0.21
C PHE A 52 0.22 -8.07 -0.63
N VAL A 53 -0.96 -8.62 -0.91
CA VAL A 53 -2.12 -7.81 -1.29
C VAL A 53 -2.57 -6.89 -0.14
N LYS A 54 -2.60 -7.37 1.10
CA LYS A 54 -2.90 -6.51 2.28
C LYS A 54 -1.87 -5.40 2.46
N ALA A 55 -0.59 -5.67 2.24
CA ALA A 55 0.46 -4.65 2.31
C ALA A 55 0.24 -3.56 1.25
N LEU A 56 -0.11 -3.94 0.02
CA LEU A 56 -0.44 -2.99 -1.05
C LEU A 56 -1.69 -2.15 -0.73
N LEU A 57 -2.74 -2.76 -0.22
CA LEU A 57 -3.96 -2.05 0.19
C LEU A 57 -3.70 -1.08 1.34
N SER A 58 -2.93 -1.52 2.35
CA SER A 58 -2.53 -0.66 3.47
C SER A 58 -1.69 0.52 3.02
N LEU A 59 -0.80 0.31 2.04
CA LEU A 59 0.00 1.36 1.43
C LEU A 59 -0.89 2.38 0.70
N HIS A 60 -1.89 1.89 -0.04
CA HIS A 60 -2.86 2.74 -0.74
C HIS A 60 -3.63 3.61 0.24
N ASP A 61 -4.22 3.01 1.28
CA ASP A 61 -5.03 3.73 2.27
C ASP A 61 -4.20 4.76 3.04
N LYS A 62 -2.96 4.42 3.40
CA LYS A 62 -2.01 5.36 4.00
C LYS A 62 -1.81 6.59 3.12
N PHE A 63 -1.52 6.40 1.84
CA PHE A 63 -1.26 7.53 0.94
C PHE A 63 -2.52 8.31 0.56
N VAL A 64 -3.68 7.66 0.42
CA VAL A 64 -4.96 8.35 0.29
C VAL A 64 -5.23 9.24 1.51
N GLY A 65 -4.97 8.73 2.73
CA GLY A 65 -5.07 9.49 3.96
C GLY A 65 -4.15 10.71 3.98
N VAL A 66 -2.88 10.54 3.57
CA VAL A 66 -1.93 11.64 3.43
C VAL A 66 -2.40 12.67 2.40
N VAL A 67 -2.88 12.25 1.23
CA VAL A 67 -3.36 13.17 0.20
C VAL A 67 -4.56 13.98 0.66
N ASN A 68 -5.51 13.32 1.34
CA ASN A 68 -6.69 13.98 1.86
C ASN A 68 -6.36 14.97 2.98
N ALA A 69 -5.46 14.61 3.89
CA ALA A 69 -5.13 15.43 5.06
C ALA A 69 -4.11 16.54 4.78
N GLN A 70 -3.08 16.26 3.98
CA GLN A 70 -1.92 17.14 3.81
C GLN A 70 -1.94 17.95 2.51
N PHE A 71 -2.68 17.50 1.50
CA PHE A 71 -2.77 18.15 0.18
C PHE A 71 -4.18 18.65 -0.13
N GLU A 72 -5.05 18.80 0.88
CA GLU A 72 -6.40 19.37 0.75
C GLU A 72 -7.23 18.69 -0.37
N LYS A 73 -7.07 17.37 -0.55
CA LYS A 73 -7.74 16.58 -1.61
C LYS A 73 -7.47 17.06 -3.04
N ASN A 74 -6.31 17.66 -3.27
CA ASN A 74 -5.95 18.19 -4.57
C ASN A 74 -5.86 17.08 -5.63
N SER A 75 -6.56 17.29 -6.75
CA SER A 75 -6.68 16.32 -7.85
C SER A 75 -5.33 15.95 -8.47
N LEU A 76 -4.35 16.85 -8.44
CA LEU A 76 -2.99 16.60 -8.92
C LEU A 76 -2.31 15.47 -8.11
N PHE A 77 -2.48 15.48 -6.78
CA PHE A 77 -1.87 14.49 -5.90
C PHE A 77 -2.61 13.16 -5.93
N HIS A 78 -3.94 13.18 -6.14
CA HIS A 78 -4.69 11.96 -6.43
C HIS A 78 -4.28 11.34 -7.77
N LYS A 79 -4.03 12.17 -8.78
CA LYS A 79 -3.51 11.70 -10.08
C LYS A 79 -2.11 11.08 -9.92
N ALA A 80 -1.21 11.77 -9.24
CA ALA A 80 0.14 11.28 -8.96
C ALA A 80 0.12 9.96 -8.17
N LEU A 81 -0.76 9.84 -7.17
CA LEU A 81 -0.97 8.59 -6.43
C LEU A 81 -1.42 7.46 -7.36
N LYS A 82 -2.42 7.72 -8.22
CA LYS A 82 -2.93 6.72 -9.16
C LYS A 82 -1.85 6.28 -10.15
N GLU A 83 -1.10 7.22 -10.72
CA GLU A 83 -0.01 6.94 -11.67
C GLU A 83 1.08 6.10 -11.01
N ALA A 84 1.50 6.45 -9.79
CA ALA A 84 2.46 5.65 -9.03
C ALA A 84 2.00 4.21 -8.81
N PHE A 85 0.74 4.01 -8.41
CA PHE A 85 0.17 2.68 -8.20
C PHE A 85 0.15 1.85 -9.48
N VAL A 86 -0.24 2.45 -10.60
CA VAL A 86 -0.23 1.79 -11.91
C VAL A 86 1.18 1.36 -12.29
N GLU A 87 2.20 2.18 -12.02
CA GLU A 87 3.59 1.89 -12.38
C GLU A 87 4.13 0.63 -11.70
N PHE A 88 3.99 0.50 -10.37
CA PHE A 88 4.55 -0.66 -9.66
C PHE A 88 3.63 -1.88 -9.64
N VAL A 89 2.30 -1.72 -9.67
CA VAL A 89 1.37 -2.86 -9.70
C VAL A 89 1.43 -3.58 -11.05
N ASN A 90 1.77 -2.89 -12.13
CA ASN A 90 1.95 -3.53 -13.45
C ASN A 90 3.32 -4.16 -13.64
N LYS A 91 4.23 -4.08 -12.65
CA LYS A 91 5.49 -4.81 -12.73
C LYS A 91 5.21 -6.30 -12.59
N ASP A 92 5.68 -7.07 -13.55
CA ASP A 92 5.56 -8.52 -13.52
C ASP A 92 6.70 -9.08 -12.67
N VAL A 93 6.33 -9.76 -11.59
CA VAL A 93 7.26 -10.43 -10.67
C VAL A 93 6.86 -11.89 -10.55
N GLY A 94 7.80 -12.78 -10.87
CA GLY A 94 7.56 -14.21 -10.92
C GLY A 94 6.67 -14.64 -12.09
N LYS A 95 5.95 -15.75 -11.89
CA LYS A 95 5.04 -16.36 -12.85
C LYS A 95 3.65 -15.72 -12.83
N PHE A 96 3.21 -15.19 -11.69
CA PHE A 96 1.92 -14.52 -11.54
C PHE A 96 2.05 -13.00 -11.46
N LYS A 97 1.27 -12.30 -12.29
CA LYS A 97 1.24 -10.84 -12.30
C LYS A 97 0.68 -10.30 -10.99
N ASN A 98 1.23 -9.17 -10.54
CA ASN A 98 0.73 -8.47 -9.35
C ASN A 98 -0.74 -8.06 -9.53
N ALA A 99 -1.15 -7.69 -10.74
CA ALA A 99 -2.56 -7.43 -11.08
C ALA A 99 -3.47 -8.66 -10.92
N ASP A 100 -2.99 -9.86 -11.28
CA ASP A 100 -3.76 -11.10 -11.16
C ASP A 100 -3.95 -11.51 -9.70
N LEU A 101 -2.95 -11.26 -8.84
CA LEU A 101 -3.01 -11.45 -7.40
C LEU A 101 -4.07 -10.55 -6.76
N LEU A 102 -4.08 -9.26 -7.12
CA LEU A 102 -5.09 -8.30 -6.67
C LEU A 102 -6.50 -8.70 -7.13
N SER A 103 -6.65 -9.07 -8.40
CA SER A 103 -7.93 -9.53 -8.95
C SER A 103 -8.45 -10.79 -8.23
N SER A 104 -7.58 -11.78 -8.03
CA SER A 104 -7.88 -13.02 -7.31
C SER A 104 -8.24 -12.79 -5.84
N PHE A 105 -7.65 -11.77 -5.22
CA PHE A 105 -8.00 -11.36 -3.87
C PHE A 105 -9.38 -10.69 -3.82
N CYS A 106 -9.67 -9.74 -4.71
CA CYS A 106 -10.98 -9.11 -4.85
C CYS A 106 -12.09 -10.14 -5.06
N ASP A 107 -11.89 -11.08 -5.98
CA ASP A 107 -12.82 -12.18 -6.24
C ASP A 107 -13.11 -13.02 -4.99
N ARG A 108 -12.10 -13.25 -4.16
CA ARG A 108 -12.25 -14.03 -2.93
C ARG A 108 -13.02 -13.26 -1.86
N ILE A 109 -12.78 -11.96 -1.71
CA ILE A 109 -13.53 -11.11 -0.78
C ILE A 109 -15.01 -11.05 -1.19
N LEU A 110 -15.29 -10.91 -2.48
CA LEU A 110 -16.65 -10.91 -3.01
C LEU A 110 -17.33 -12.28 -2.83
N LYS A 111 -16.63 -13.39 -3.12
CA LYS A 111 -17.17 -14.75 -2.98
C LYS A 111 -17.35 -15.21 -1.54
N LYS A 112 -16.50 -14.75 -0.61
CA LYS A 112 -16.63 -15.06 0.84
C LYS A 112 -17.61 -14.11 1.56
N GLY A 113 -18.27 -13.19 0.85
CA GLY A 113 -19.29 -12.33 1.42
C GLY A 113 -18.75 -11.26 2.36
N GLY A 114 -17.61 -10.64 2.07
CA GLY A 114 -17.11 -9.46 2.82
C GLY A 114 -16.75 -9.68 4.29
N GLU A 115 -17.05 -10.84 4.87
CA GLU A 115 -16.84 -11.13 6.29
C GLU A 115 -15.43 -11.72 6.52
N LYS A 116 -14.75 -11.16 7.53
CA LYS A 116 -13.45 -11.58 8.12
C LYS A 116 -12.16 -11.00 7.56
N LEU A 117 -12.16 -9.73 7.14
CA LEU A 117 -10.94 -8.91 7.18
C LEU A 117 -10.85 -7.99 8.42
N GLY A 118 -11.86 -8.00 9.30
CA GLY A 118 -11.86 -7.21 10.53
C GLY A 118 -11.30 -7.96 11.74
N ASP A 119 -11.93 -9.08 12.13
CA ASP A 119 -11.78 -9.53 13.53
C ASP A 119 -10.40 -10.11 13.87
N ALA A 120 -9.78 -10.89 12.99
CA ALA A 120 -8.49 -11.53 13.31
C ALA A 120 -7.31 -10.54 13.32
N GLU A 121 -7.35 -9.49 12.51
CA GLU A 121 -6.29 -8.47 12.46
C GLU A 121 -6.51 -7.39 13.53
N VAL A 122 -7.77 -7.07 13.85
CA VAL A 122 -8.13 -6.19 14.96
C VAL A 122 -7.79 -6.86 16.31
N GLU A 123 -8.01 -8.16 16.47
CA GLU A 123 -7.65 -8.91 17.68
C GLU A 123 -6.12 -8.95 17.88
N ASN A 124 -5.34 -9.14 16.80
CA ASN A 124 -3.88 -9.13 16.86
C ASN A 124 -3.30 -7.73 17.16
N HIS A 125 -3.97 -6.67 16.71
CA HIS A 125 -3.61 -5.29 17.05
C HIS A 125 -4.00 -4.93 18.49
N LEU A 126 -5.13 -5.42 18.99
CA LEU A 126 -5.58 -5.26 20.38
C LEU A 126 -4.71 -6.05 21.38
N GLU A 127 -4.18 -7.21 20.98
CA GLU A 127 -3.27 -8.01 21.81
C GLU A 127 -1.92 -7.31 21.98
N LYS A 128 -1.32 -6.78 20.90
CA LYS A 128 -0.09 -5.97 20.99
C LYS A 128 -0.25 -4.71 21.84
N VAL A 129 -1.37 -3.99 21.72
CA VAL A 129 -1.66 -2.81 22.56
C VAL A 129 -1.87 -3.19 24.03
N ARG A 130 -2.37 -4.41 24.31
CA ARG A 130 -2.50 -4.93 25.68
C ARG A 130 -1.14 -5.34 26.27
N GLU A 131 -0.24 -5.90 25.48
CA GLU A 131 1.12 -6.27 25.92
C GLU A 131 1.99 -5.04 26.24
N ASP A 132 1.99 -4.02 25.39
CA ASP A 132 2.76 -2.77 25.61
C ASP A 132 2.34 -2.05 26.91
N ARG A 133 1.07 -2.12 27.31
CA ARG A 133 0.60 -1.55 28.59
C ARG A 133 1.00 -2.35 29.82
N ARG A 134 1.39 -3.61 29.66
CA ARG A 134 1.76 -4.51 30.77
C ARG A 134 3.25 -4.42 31.11
N GLU A 135 4.08 -4.05 30.15
CA GLU A 135 5.53 -3.92 30.33
C GLU A 135 5.98 -2.52 30.79
N GLY A 136 5.18 -1.46 30.54
CA GLY A 136 5.46 -0.10 31.03
C GLY A 136 5.16 0.16 32.51
N GLY A 137 4.92 -0.89 33.30
CA GLY A 137 4.51 -0.81 34.70
C GLY A 137 5.39 -1.65 35.64
N ARG A 138 6.71 -1.48 35.57
CA ARG A 138 7.66 -1.83 36.63
C ARG A 138 8.77 -0.79 36.72
#